data_AF-A0A924DIL5-F1
#
_entry.id   AF-A0A924DIL5-F1
#
_cell.length_a   1.000
_cell.length_b   1.000
_cell.length_c   1.000
_cell.angle_alpha   90.00
_cell.angle_beta   90.00
_cell.angle_gamma   90.00
#
_symmetry.space_group_name_H-M   'P 1'
#
loop_
_entity.id
_entity.type
_entity.pdbx_description
1 polymer ?
#
loop_
_entity_poly.entity_id
_entity_poly.type
_entity_poly.pdbx_seq_one_letter_code
_entity_poly.pdbx_strand_id
1 'polypeptide(L)'
;MANIKTIIEEWSVKDLEDGSSLNISVIGCTELGNESKPGIQVCYMGNTVNYEPLIIERWAYKATKENKAEYLIEDNSWMVHEDQYVKNYLLLGLPLKAKVEVKTRSSKPVIKEYELPF
;
A
#
# COMPACT_ATOMS: atom_id res chain seq x y z
N MET A 1 -15.44 -12.00 -17.83
CA MET A 1 -14.08 -11.64 -18.27
C MET A 1 -13.12 -12.23 -17.24
N ALA A 2 -11.88 -12.54 -17.60
CA ALA A 2 -10.90 -13.03 -16.63
C ALA A 2 -10.18 -11.84 -16.00
N ASN A 3 -9.92 -11.92 -14.69
CA ASN A 3 -9.17 -10.90 -13.97
C ASN A 3 -7.77 -10.70 -14.58
N ILE A 4 -7.48 -9.50 -15.06
CA ILE A 4 -6.17 -9.13 -15.60
C ILE A 4 -5.38 -8.48 -14.47
N LYS A 5 -4.22 -9.08 -14.15
CA LYS A 5 -3.25 -8.53 -13.21
C LYS A 5 -2.07 -7.94 -13.96
N THR A 6 -1.81 -6.66 -13.76
CA THR A 6 -0.71 -5.94 -14.39
C THR A 6 0.19 -5.36 -13.31
N ILE A 7 1.49 -5.60 -13.41
CA ILE A 7 2.47 -4.99 -12.53
C ILE A 7 2.56 -3.50 -12.88
N ILE A 8 2.21 -2.64 -11.93
CA ILE A 8 2.32 -1.18 -12.05
C ILE A 8 3.76 -0.76 -11.81
N GLU A 9 4.34 -1.25 -10.71
CA GLU A 9 5.72 -0.96 -10.33
C GLU A 9 6.24 -2.06 -9.40
N GLU A 10 7.53 -2.37 -9.53
CA GLU A 10 8.27 -3.18 -8.56
C GLU A 10 9.54 -2.44 -8.17
N TRP A 11 9.79 -2.40 -6.87
CA TRP A 11 10.96 -1.72 -6.34
C TRP A 11 11.41 -2.37 -5.04
N SER A 12 12.68 -2.12 -4.68
CA SER A 12 13.27 -2.67 -3.48
C SER A 12 14.09 -1.62 -2.75
N VAL A 13 14.05 -1.69 -1.42
CA VAL A 13 14.91 -0.88 -0.54
C VAL A 13 15.90 -1.83 0.11
N LYS A 14 17.17 -1.67 -0.24
CA LYS A 14 18.24 -2.48 0.32
C LYS A 14 18.63 -1.96 1.71
N ASP A 15 18.86 -2.87 2.64
CA ASP A 15 19.53 -2.59 3.89
C ASP A 15 21.02 -2.91 3.75
N LEU A 16 21.87 -1.93 4.00
CA LEU A 16 23.33 -2.06 3.93
C LEU A 16 23.92 -2.69 5.19
N GLU A 17 23.16 -2.74 6.29
CA GLU A 17 23.62 -3.30 7.57
C GLU A 17 23.73 -4.83 7.53
N ASP A 18 22.73 -5.51 6.98
CA ASP A 18 22.68 -6.98 6.89
C ASP A 18 22.62 -7.51 5.44
N GLY A 19 22.57 -6.61 4.44
CA GLY A 19 22.48 -6.95 3.03
C GLY A 19 21.09 -7.42 2.57
N SER A 20 20.08 -7.40 3.45
CA SER A 20 18.70 -7.75 3.13
C SER A 20 18.03 -6.66 2.27
N SER A 21 16.86 -6.96 1.70
CA SER A 21 16.09 -5.99 0.93
C SER A 21 14.59 -6.15 1.21
N LEU A 22 13.90 -5.02 1.36
CA LEU A 22 12.44 -4.96 1.39
C LEU A 22 11.92 -4.76 -0.03
N ASN A 23 11.29 -5.79 -0.59
CA ASN A 23 10.73 -5.76 -1.95
C ASN A 23 9.24 -5.44 -1.89
N ILE A 24 8.83 -4.48 -2.71
CA ILE A 24 7.43 -4.06 -2.88
C ILE A 24 7.04 -4.29 -4.34
N SER A 25 5.94 -5.00 -4.55
CA SER A 25 5.31 -5.15 -5.86
C SER A 25 3.91 -4.57 -5.82
N VAL A 26 3.62 -3.65 -6.73
CA VAL A 26 2.30 -3.00 -6.85
C VAL A 26 1.64 -3.48 -8.12
N ILE A 27 0.46 -4.08 -7.97
CA ILE A 27 -0.24 -4.81 -9.02
C ILE A 27 -1.63 -4.20 -9.21
N GLY A 28 -1.91 -3.68 -10.40
CA GLY A 28 -3.25 -3.30 -10.81
C GLY A 28 -4.06 -4.54 -11.15
N CYS A 29 -5.29 -4.61 -10.65
CA CYS A 29 -6.23 -5.68 -10.93
C CYS A 29 -7.51 -5.10 -11.53
N THR A 30 -8.01 -5.71 -12.62
CA THR A 30 -9.31 -5.30 -13.19
C THR A 30 -10.49 -5.76 -12.34
N GLU A 31 -10.33 -6.85 -11.58
CA GLU A 31 -11.33 -7.38 -10.66
C GLU A 31 -10.64 -7.70 -9.32
N LEU A 32 -10.97 -6.96 -8.26
CA LEU A 32 -10.40 -7.14 -6.93
C LEU A 32 -11.50 -7.04 -5.87
N GLY A 33 -11.42 -7.94 -4.89
CA GLY A 33 -12.29 -7.87 -3.72
C GLY A 33 -13.69 -8.46 -3.91
N ASN A 34 -14.56 -8.19 -2.95
CA ASN A 34 -15.91 -8.78 -2.92
C ASN A 34 -16.82 -8.25 -4.04
N GLU A 35 -16.61 -7.02 -4.48
CA GLU A 35 -17.40 -6.40 -5.55
C GLU A 35 -16.83 -6.67 -6.95
N SER A 36 -15.70 -7.38 -7.07
CA SER A 36 -15.00 -7.61 -8.34
C SER A 36 -14.77 -6.32 -9.16
N LYS A 37 -14.45 -5.21 -8.49
CA LYS A 37 -14.19 -3.92 -9.13
C LYS A 37 -12.69 -3.70 -9.35
N PRO A 38 -12.28 -2.78 -10.24
CA PRO A 38 -10.88 -2.42 -10.39
C PRO A 38 -10.26 -1.97 -9.07
N GLY A 39 -9.00 -2.35 -8.84
CA GLY A 39 -8.27 -1.99 -7.62
C GLY A 39 -6.77 -2.24 -7.72
N ILE A 40 -6.06 -1.99 -6.64
CA ILE A 40 -4.60 -2.17 -6.56
C ILE A 40 -4.27 -3.16 -5.43
N GLN A 41 -3.32 -4.06 -5.67
CA GLN A 41 -2.72 -4.91 -4.66
C GLN A 41 -1.29 -4.46 -4.40
N VAL A 42 -0.94 -4.22 -3.13
CA VAL A 42 0.44 -4.00 -2.69
C VAL A 42 0.93 -5.26 -2.00
N CYS A 43 1.98 -5.87 -2.55
CA CYS A 43 2.56 -7.10 -2.04
C CYS A 43 3.95 -6.83 -1.47
N TYR A 44 4.23 -7.31 -0.27
CA TYR A 44 5.54 -7.21 0.37
C TYR A 44 5.72 -8.28 1.44
N MET A 45 6.90 -8.90 1.53
CA MET A 45 7.24 -9.88 2.58
C MET A 45 6.16 -10.98 2.83
N GLY A 46 5.46 -11.41 1.77
CA GLY A 46 4.36 -12.39 1.86
C GLY A 46 3.01 -11.81 2.31
N ASN A 47 2.94 -10.54 2.67
CA ASN A 47 1.70 -9.80 2.92
C ASN A 47 1.15 -9.24 1.61
N THR A 48 -0.19 -9.19 1.52
CA THR A 48 -0.91 -8.59 0.40
C THR A 48 -1.96 -7.63 0.95
N VAL A 49 -1.92 -6.38 0.51
CA VAL A 49 -2.87 -5.33 0.89
C VAL A 49 -3.72 -5.00 -0.32
N ASN A 50 -5.02 -5.25 -0.23
CA ASN A 50 -5.97 -4.97 -1.29
C ASN A 50 -6.58 -3.59 -1.09
N TYR A 51 -6.32 -2.69 -2.03
CA TYR A 51 -7.02 -1.42 -2.16
C TYR A 51 -8.22 -1.63 -3.10
N GLU A 52 -9.26 -2.25 -2.55
CA GLU A 52 -10.55 -2.47 -3.21
C GLU A 52 -11.60 -1.43 -2.76
N PRO A 53 -12.60 -1.07 -3.57
CA PRO A 53 -13.56 -0.01 -3.22
C PRO A 53 -14.21 -0.17 -1.85
N LEU A 54 -14.73 -1.35 -1.52
CA LEU A 54 -15.45 -1.61 -0.27
C LEU A 54 -14.60 -1.36 0.99
N ILE A 55 -13.34 -1.80 0.99
CA ILE A 55 -12.47 -1.59 2.16
C ILE A 55 -11.99 -0.13 2.22
N ILE A 56 -11.79 0.49 1.06
CA ILE A 56 -11.37 1.88 0.93
C ILE A 56 -12.44 2.83 1.46
N GLU A 57 -13.71 2.58 1.16
CA GLU A 57 -14.83 3.34 1.74
C GLU A 57 -14.82 3.28 3.27
N ARG A 58 -14.54 2.10 3.85
CA ARG A 58 -14.46 1.93 5.31
C ARG A 58 -13.26 2.67 5.91
N TRP A 59 -12.09 2.57 5.29
CA TRP A 59 -10.91 3.30 5.73
C TRP A 59 -11.09 4.82 5.58
N ALA A 60 -11.68 5.29 4.47
CA ALA A 60 -11.96 6.69 4.24
C ALA A 60 -12.94 7.27 5.28
N TYR A 61 -13.96 6.48 5.64
CA TYR A 61 -14.89 6.85 6.71
C TYR A 61 -14.17 7.00 8.07
N LYS A 62 -13.32 6.03 8.45
CA LYS A 62 -12.52 6.11 9.68
C LYS A 62 -11.58 7.32 9.67
N ALA A 63 -10.88 7.53 8.56
CA ALA A 63 -9.97 8.65 8.35
C ALA A 63 -10.67 10.01 8.52
N THR A 64 -11.85 10.16 7.91
CA THR A 64 -12.67 11.37 8.01
C THR A 64 -13.14 11.59 9.45
N LYS A 65 -13.58 10.53 10.14
CA LYS A 65 -13.99 10.59 11.54
C LYS A 65 -12.84 11.01 12.48
N GLU A 66 -11.62 10.61 12.16
CA GLU A 66 -10.40 10.98 12.88
C GLU A 66 -9.78 12.29 12.38
N ASN A 67 -10.40 12.96 11.40
CA ASN A 67 -9.92 14.19 10.77
C ASN A 67 -8.47 14.07 10.23
N LYS A 68 -8.13 12.93 9.63
CA LYS A 68 -6.81 12.63 9.04
C LYS A 68 -6.88 12.69 7.52
N ALA A 69 -5.95 13.43 6.90
CA ALA A 69 -5.78 13.43 5.44
C ALA A 69 -5.05 12.18 4.93
N GLU A 70 -4.17 11.60 5.76
CA GLU A 70 -3.47 10.34 5.50
C GLU A 70 -3.85 9.34 6.58
N TYR A 71 -4.42 8.20 6.19
CA TYR A 71 -4.86 7.18 7.12
C TYR A 71 -3.94 5.97 7.07
N LEU A 72 -3.18 5.77 8.15
CA LEU A 72 -2.34 4.60 8.31
C LEU A 72 -3.21 3.35 8.48
N ILE A 73 -2.97 2.35 7.63
CA ILE A 73 -3.63 1.06 7.70
C ILE A 73 -2.75 0.16 8.58
N GLU A 74 -2.87 0.31 9.89
CA GLU A 74 -2.00 -0.34 10.88
C GLU A 74 -2.00 -1.87 10.74
N ASP A 75 -3.18 -2.48 10.60
CA ASP A 75 -3.35 -3.94 10.43
C ASP A 75 -2.68 -4.49 9.15
N ASN A 76 -2.44 -3.62 8.17
CA ASN A 76 -1.82 -3.97 6.89
C ASN A 76 -0.43 -3.33 6.74
N SER A 77 0.18 -2.92 7.84
CA SER A 77 1.53 -2.34 7.89
C SER A 77 2.44 -3.20 8.75
N TRP A 78 3.66 -3.43 8.28
CA TRP A 78 4.69 -4.09 9.06
C TRP A 78 5.57 -3.03 9.72
N MET A 79 5.34 -2.78 11.02
CA MET A 79 5.98 -1.73 11.81
C MET A 79 6.61 -2.28 13.09
N VAL A 80 7.18 -3.49 13.03
CA VAL A 80 7.73 -4.17 14.21
C VAL A 80 8.96 -3.45 14.76
N HIS A 81 9.71 -2.76 13.90
CA HIS A 81 10.89 -2.00 14.27
C HIS A 81 10.73 -0.52 13.85
N GLU A 82 11.23 0.40 14.67
CA GLU A 82 11.10 1.85 14.40
C GLU A 82 11.96 2.30 13.21
N ASP A 83 13.05 1.60 12.95
CA ASP A 83 14.03 1.89 11.90
C ASP A 83 13.88 1.02 10.66
N GLN A 84 13.02 -0.02 10.71
CA GLN A 84 12.77 -0.94 9.60
C GLN A 84 11.27 -1.24 9.51
N TYR A 85 10.62 -0.74 8.45
CA TYR A 85 9.17 -0.85 8.31
C TYR A 85 8.67 -0.77 6.87
N VAL A 86 7.44 -1.27 6.68
CA VAL A 86 6.59 -1.06 5.51
C VAL A 86 5.23 -0.55 5.99
N LYS A 87 4.93 0.72 5.71
CA LYS A 87 3.67 1.36 6.09
C LYS A 87 2.78 1.57 4.88
N ASN A 88 1.52 1.20 5.02
CA ASN A 88 0.49 1.34 4.02
C ASN A 88 -0.52 2.39 4.46
N TYR A 89 -0.83 3.33 3.59
CA TYR A 89 -1.71 4.44 3.88
C TYR A 89 -2.78 4.58 2.79
N LEU A 90 -3.95 5.05 3.20
CA LEU A 90 -4.93 5.65 2.31
C LEU A 90 -4.79 7.17 2.38
N LEU A 91 -4.48 7.80 1.25
CA LEU A 91 -4.52 9.25 1.10
C LEU A 91 -5.92 9.67 0.66
N LEU A 92 -6.56 10.52 1.47
CA LEU A 92 -7.82 11.15 1.13
C LEU A 92 -7.57 12.28 0.13
N GLY A 93 -8.37 12.32 -0.93
CA GLY A 93 -8.24 13.28 -2.02
C GLY A 93 -9.14 12.91 -3.19
N LEU A 94 -9.06 13.71 -4.25
CA LEU A 94 -9.72 13.45 -5.53
C LEU A 94 -8.63 13.52 -6.63
N PRO A 95 -8.09 12.38 -7.11
CA PRO A 95 -8.46 11.00 -6.77
C PRO A 95 -7.89 10.52 -5.42
N LEU A 96 -8.46 9.42 -4.89
CA LEU A 96 -7.90 8.70 -3.75
C LEU A 96 -6.58 8.02 -4.16
N LYS A 97 -5.64 7.89 -3.21
CA LYS A 97 -4.35 7.24 -3.49
C LYS A 97 -3.97 6.23 -2.41
N ALA A 98 -3.35 5.14 -2.84
CA ALA A 98 -2.58 4.26 -1.98
C ALA A 98 -1.18 4.86 -1.79
N LYS A 99 -0.70 4.97 -0.56
CA LYS A 99 0.68 5.38 -0.27
C LYS A 99 1.41 4.26 0.45
N VAL A 100 2.60 3.94 -0.04
CA VAL A 100 3.50 2.94 0.55
C VAL A 100 4.78 3.66 0.97
N GLU A 101 5.09 3.59 2.25
CA GLU A 101 6.33 4.12 2.82
C GLU A 101 7.17 2.98 3.35
N VAL A 102 8.40 2.87 2.85
CA VAL A 102 9.33 1.81 3.21
C VAL A 102 10.62 2.40 3.72
N LYS A 103 11.12 1.86 4.82
CA LYS A 103 12.40 2.25 5.39
C LYS A 103 13.15 1.00 5.83
N THR A 104 14.44 0.95 5.51
CA THR A 104 15.41 0.05 6.15
C THR A 104 16.30 0.85 7.10
N ARG A 105 17.04 0.16 7.97
CA ARG A 105 17.85 0.81 9.02
C ARG A 105 18.84 1.83 8.47
N SER A 106 19.43 1.47 7.33
CA SER A 106 20.44 2.26 6.62
C SER A 106 19.87 3.20 5.55
N SER A 107 18.55 3.20 5.28
CA SER A 107 17.95 4.03 4.24
C SER A 107 17.17 5.23 4.79
N LYS A 108 17.04 6.27 3.97
CA LYS A 108 15.96 7.24 4.15
C LYS A 108 14.61 6.57 3.78
N PRO A 109 13.49 7.02 4.37
CA PRO A 109 12.18 6.53 3.95
C PRO A 109 11.95 6.77 2.45
N VAL A 110 11.56 5.72 1.74
CA VAL A 110 11.13 5.77 0.35
C VAL A 110 9.62 5.76 0.33
N ILE A 111 9.03 6.80 -0.25
CA ILE A 111 7.58 6.99 -0.31
C ILE A 111 7.15 6.90 -1.77
N LYS A 112 6.12 6.09 -2.03
CA LYS A 112 5.47 5.95 -3.34
C LYS A 112 3.97 6.06 -3.19
N GLU A 113 3.34 6.75 -4.14
CA GLU A 113 1.89 6.99 -4.18
C GLU A 113 1.32 6.46 -5.49
N TYR A 114 0.15 5.85 -5.41
CA TYR A 114 -0.53 5.21 -6.54
C TYR A 114 -1.99 5.63 -6.55
N GLU A 115 -2.45 6.22 -7.65
CA GLU A 115 -3.85 6.62 -7.82
C GLU A 115 -4.75 5.39 -7.90
N LEU A 116 -5.84 5.41 -7.14
CA LEU A 116 -6.83 4.33 -7.19
C LEU A 116 -7.68 4.46 -8.46
N PRO A 117 -8.05 3.34 -9.11
CA PRO A 117 -8.71 3.35 -10.41
C PRO A 117 -10.23 3.63 -10.35
N PHE A 118 -10.71 4.35 -9.32
CA PHE A 118 -12.12 4.66 -9.09
C PHE A 118 -12.31 5.99 -8.34
#